data_AF-A0A847E8S2-F1
#
_entry.id   AF-A0A847E8S2-F1
#
_cell.length_a   1.000
_cell.length_b   1.000
_cell.length_c   1.000
_cell.angle_alpha   90.00
_cell.angle_beta   90.00
_cell.angle_gamma   90.00
#
_symmetry.space_group_name_H-M   'P 1'
#
loop_
_entity.id
_entity.type
_entity.pdbx_description
1 polymer ?
#
loop_
_entity_poly.entity_id
_entity_poly.type
_entity_poly.pdbx_seq_one_letter_code
_entity_poly.pdbx_strand_id
1 'polypeptide(L)'
;MLHKFFKTAVRNGGFNLVELIIVLLMSTLILAAMTSIFTTSGSVFQKTKNISDVKEISKGGMAQLEWLFQRWGTATPCNNPDTALCTKVQDCRVNAAYPYPPPGTVCITILDDSNTDPCDEVQFYANLYGSGFVQTPSVANPAVMNIKSCRLTGTKGQNCYHIKRGAQFLSDKQSSAVYTPLIFSLSDLSDNRLDCTDGTVAANATVSTSAAALNGMLKDNAGNFLSTYELEGGEIILRVPHRVRLFCRNNSADQNRRWLYLEATDMASDCTAHEPFQPLVPVKSFDIAIQNQGVVVTMEVRGPNGNTIKTQRHFAR
;
A
#
# COMPACT_ATOMS: atom_id res chain seq x y z
N MET A 1 44.28 72.14 11.93
CA MET A 1 44.69 71.29 13.07
C MET A 1 43.91 69.99 12.91
N LEU A 2 44.44 68.80 12.63
CA LEU A 2 45.76 68.19 12.81
C LEU A 2 46.09 67.35 11.54
N HIS A 3 47.39 67.27 11.23
CA HIS A 3 48.15 66.18 10.57
C HIS A 3 47.37 64.95 10.04
N LYS A 4 47.58 64.41 8.83
CA LYS A 4 48.84 64.21 8.08
C LYS A 4 48.51 63.82 6.62
N PHE A 5 49.14 64.52 5.69
CA PHE A 5 49.55 64.14 4.33
C PHE A 5 49.11 62.76 3.79
N PHE A 6 48.06 62.73 2.96
CA PHE A 6 48.09 61.90 1.76
C PHE A 6 49.04 62.58 0.78
N LYS A 7 50.32 62.20 0.86
CA LYS A 7 51.26 62.51 -0.22
C LYS A 7 50.92 61.56 -1.36
N THR A 8 50.23 62.07 -2.37
CA THR A 8 50.16 61.49 -3.71
C THR A 8 51.59 61.41 -4.25
N ALA A 9 52.29 60.34 -3.87
CA ALA A 9 53.49 59.91 -4.56
C ALA A 9 53.05 59.08 -5.77
N VAL A 10 52.58 59.77 -6.81
CA VAL A 10 52.70 59.24 -8.18
C VAL A 10 54.20 59.25 -8.46
N ARG A 11 54.87 58.20 -8.01
CA ARG A 11 56.24 57.90 -8.39
C ARG A 11 56.14 57.03 -9.63
N ASN A 12 56.79 57.47 -10.71
CA ASN A 12 57.06 56.68 -11.90
C ASN A 12 57.74 55.35 -11.53
N GLY A 13 56.95 54.35 -11.17
CA GLY A 13 57.33 52.95 -11.05
C GLY A 13 56.56 52.22 -12.13
N GLY A 14 57.17 52.05 -13.30
CA GLY A 14 56.61 51.15 -14.31
C GLY A 14 56.38 49.79 -13.67
N PHE A 15 55.27 49.13 -14.04
CA PHE A 15 54.94 47.75 -13.68
C PHE A 15 56.23 46.93 -13.56
N ASN A 16 56.66 46.66 -12.33
CA ASN A 16 57.86 45.88 -12.14
C ASN A 16 57.50 44.45 -12.55
N LEU A 17 58.32 43.81 -13.38
CA LEU A 17 58.14 42.43 -13.82
C LEU A 17 57.83 41.49 -12.64
N VAL A 18 58.45 41.79 -11.49
CA VAL A 18 58.27 41.06 -10.22
C VAL A 18 56.83 41.14 -9.69
N GLU A 19 56.18 42.31 -9.70
CA GLU A 19 54.77 42.45 -9.26
C GLU A 19 53.80 41.69 -10.17
N LEU A 20 54.05 41.73 -11.48
CA LEU A 20 53.23 41.00 -12.45
C LEU A 20 53.35 39.49 -12.27
N ILE A 21 54.56 38.99 -11.98
CA ILE A 21 54.82 37.58 -11.66
C ILE A 21 54.12 37.17 -10.36
N ILE A 22 54.15 38.01 -9.32
CA ILE A 22 53.46 37.73 -8.04
C ILE A 22 51.94 37.63 -8.26
N VAL A 23 51.34 38.55 -9.01
CA VAL A 23 49.90 38.52 -9.30
C VAL A 23 49.51 37.29 -10.12
N LEU A 24 50.30 36.93 -11.13
CA LEU A 24 50.08 35.71 -11.91
C LEU A 24 50.16 34.46 -11.04
N LEU A 25 51.16 34.39 -10.15
CA LEU A 25 51.39 33.25 -9.28
C LEU A 25 50.29 33.11 -8.21
N MET A 26 49.81 34.23 -7.66
CA MET A 26 48.64 34.22 -6.76
C MET A 26 47.37 33.83 -7.50
N SER A 27 47.16 34.33 -8.73
CA SER A 27 45.98 34.00 -9.53
C SER A 27 45.93 32.53 -9.93
N THR A 28 47.07 31.94 -10.30
CA THR A 28 47.15 30.51 -10.63
C THR A 28 46.94 29.62 -9.40
N LEU A 29 47.48 30.01 -8.24
CA LEU A 29 47.21 29.32 -6.97
C LEU A 29 45.72 29.34 -6.61
N ILE A 30 45.07 30.50 -6.73
CA ILE A 30 43.63 30.63 -6.47
C ILE A 30 42.82 29.79 -7.46
N LEU A 31 43.12 29.84 -8.76
CA LEU A 31 42.43 29.02 -9.75
C LEU A 31 42.62 27.51 -9.50
N ALA A 32 43.83 27.08 -9.14
CA ALA A 32 44.12 25.69 -8.82
C ALA A 32 43.34 25.23 -7.56
N ALA A 33 43.25 26.09 -6.54
CA ALA A 33 42.45 25.81 -5.35
C ALA A 33 40.95 25.74 -5.67
N MET A 34 40.41 26.68 -6.45
CA MET A 34 39.00 26.68 -6.84
C MET A 34 38.63 25.47 -7.70
N THR A 35 39.48 25.09 -8.66
CA THR A 35 39.22 23.94 -9.54
C THR A 35 39.30 22.60 -8.79
N SER A 36 40.27 22.45 -7.87
CA SER A 36 40.36 21.25 -7.01
C SER A 36 39.17 21.13 -6.05
N ILE A 37 38.71 22.24 -5.45
CA ILE A 37 37.51 22.24 -4.62
C ILE A 37 36.29 21.91 -5.47
N PHE A 38 36.10 22.54 -6.63
CA PHE A 38 34.94 22.30 -7.49
C PHE A 38 34.84 20.85 -7.98
N THR A 39 35.96 20.27 -8.41
CA THR A 39 36.01 18.87 -8.85
C THR A 39 35.74 17.90 -7.69
N THR A 40 36.35 18.15 -6.53
CA THR A 40 36.15 17.33 -5.34
C THR A 40 34.71 17.42 -4.85
N SER A 41 34.17 18.64 -4.69
CA SER A 41 32.79 18.89 -4.28
C SER A 41 31.78 18.30 -5.27
N GLY A 42 32.02 18.41 -6.58
CA GLY A 42 31.18 17.79 -7.60
C GLY A 42 31.13 16.27 -7.46
N SER A 43 32.27 15.63 -7.23
CA SER A 43 32.34 14.17 -7.04
C SER A 43 31.63 13.71 -5.75
N VAL A 44 31.79 14.46 -4.65
CA VAL A 44 31.13 14.17 -3.37
C VAL A 44 29.63 14.38 -3.50
N PHE A 45 29.20 15.48 -4.11
CA PHE A 45 27.78 15.78 -4.32
C PHE A 45 27.10 14.71 -5.17
N GLN A 46 27.71 14.27 -6.27
CA GLN A 46 27.16 13.20 -7.09
C GLN A 46 27.03 11.87 -6.32
N LYS A 47 28.05 11.48 -5.55
CA LYS A 47 28.00 10.28 -4.71
C LYS A 47 26.87 10.38 -3.67
N THR A 48 26.79 11.50 -2.95
CA THR A 48 25.77 11.72 -1.92
C THR A 48 24.37 11.75 -2.52
N LYS A 49 24.18 12.43 -3.65
CA LYS A 49 22.91 12.46 -4.38
C LYS A 49 22.47 11.05 -4.76
N ASN A 50 23.35 10.24 -5.33
CA ASN A 50 22.98 8.89 -5.77
C ASN A 50 22.53 7.99 -4.61
N ILE A 51 23.20 8.09 -3.45
CA ILE A 51 22.80 7.35 -2.25
C ILE A 51 21.45 7.87 -1.73
N SER A 52 21.27 9.20 -1.72
CA SER A 52 20.02 9.83 -1.30
C SER A 52 18.84 9.40 -2.18
N ASP A 53 19.03 9.35 -3.50
CA ASP A 53 17.98 8.96 -4.45
C ASP A 53 17.53 7.50 -4.21
N VAL A 54 18.48 6.56 -4.01
CA VAL A 54 18.14 5.16 -3.70
C VAL A 54 17.42 5.05 -2.36
N LYS A 55 17.81 5.86 -1.37
CA LYS A 55 17.19 5.88 -0.05
C LYS A 55 15.73 6.33 -0.11
N GLU A 56 15.42 7.38 -0.87
CA GLU A 56 14.04 7.84 -1.03
C GLU A 56 13.17 6.84 -1.79
N ILE A 57 13.70 6.21 -2.85
CA ILE A 57 13.01 5.11 -3.55
C ILE A 57 12.71 3.95 -2.58
N SER A 58 13.69 3.59 -1.74
CA SER A 58 13.54 2.52 -0.76
C SER A 58 12.49 2.83 0.30
N LYS A 59 12.45 4.07 0.81
CA LYS A 59 11.37 4.52 1.71
C LYS A 59 10.00 4.44 1.04
N GLY A 60 9.87 4.89 -0.20
CA GLY A 60 8.63 4.83 -0.96
C GLY A 60 8.12 3.40 -1.15
N GLY A 61 9.01 2.46 -1.52
CA GLY A 61 8.67 1.04 -1.63
C GLY A 61 8.26 0.43 -0.29
N MET A 62 8.98 0.74 0.79
CA MET A 62 8.67 0.22 2.12
C MET A 62 7.35 0.79 2.68
N ALA A 63 7.00 2.04 2.37
CA ALA A 63 5.73 2.65 2.74
C ALA A 63 4.53 2.00 2.03
N GLN A 64 4.70 1.61 0.75
CA GLN A 64 3.67 0.86 0.02
C GLN A 64 3.46 -0.53 0.61
N LEU A 65 4.54 -1.24 0.96
CA LEU A 65 4.44 -2.52 1.67
C LEU A 65 3.78 -2.38 3.04
N GLU A 66 4.12 -1.32 3.79
CA GLU A 66 3.45 -1.02 5.06
C GLU A 66 1.94 -0.85 4.89
N TRP A 67 1.52 -0.06 3.89
CA TRP A 67 0.11 0.14 3.61
C TRP A 67 -0.64 -1.17 3.29
N LEU A 68 0.01 -2.09 2.56
CA LEU A 68 -0.51 -3.42 2.25
C LEU A 68 -0.59 -4.33 3.49
N PHE A 69 0.50 -4.44 4.26
CA PHE A 69 0.54 -5.32 5.42
C PHE A 69 -0.32 -4.81 6.58
N GLN A 70 -0.57 -3.50 6.71
CA GLN A 70 -1.57 -2.97 7.64
C GLN A 70 -2.99 -3.48 7.33
N ARG A 71 -3.26 -3.81 6.05
CA ARG A 71 -4.54 -4.33 5.55
C ARG A 71 -4.59 -5.85 5.44
N TRP A 72 -3.47 -6.52 5.65
CA TRP A 72 -3.40 -7.98 5.65
C TRP A 72 -4.40 -8.59 6.63
N GLY A 73 -5.32 -9.42 6.13
CA GLY A 73 -6.39 -10.05 6.90
C GLY A 73 -7.54 -9.13 7.30
N THR A 74 -7.50 -7.84 6.97
CA THR A 74 -8.65 -6.95 7.23
C THR A 74 -9.84 -7.37 6.38
N ALA A 75 -11.02 -7.41 6.99
CA ALA A 75 -12.26 -7.89 6.37
C ALA A 75 -12.23 -9.32 5.79
N THR A 76 -11.22 -10.13 6.14
CA THR A 76 -11.13 -11.51 5.69
C THR A 76 -11.94 -12.43 6.60
N PRO A 77 -12.96 -13.14 6.11
CA PRO A 77 -13.62 -14.20 6.87
C PRO A 77 -12.70 -15.40 7.06
N CYS A 78 -12.84 -16.10 8.17
CA CYS A 78 -12.06 -17.29 8.50
C CYS A 78 -12.92 -18.54 8.41
N ASN A 79 -12.42 -19.56 7.73
CA ASN A 79 -13.00 -20.89 7.70
C ASN A 79 -12.13 -21.89 8.45
N ASN A 80 -12.17 -21.79 9.78
CA ASN A 80 -11.54 -22.74 10.67
C ASN A 80 -12.53 -23.18 11.75
N PRO A 81 -12.69 -24.49 11.99
CA PRO A 81 -13.46 -24.97 13.14
C PRO A 81 -12.85 -24.52 14.47
N ASP A 82 -11.52 -24.37 14.54
CA ASP A 82 -10.84 -23.79 15.70
C ASP A 82 -10.69 -22.27 15.54
N THR A 83 -11.59 -21.53 16.19
CA THR A 83 -11.59 -20.06 16.17
C THR A 83 -10.29 -19.42 16.68
N ALA A 84 -9.51 -20.12 17.51
CA ALA A 84 -8.23 -19.61 18.01
C ALA A 84 -7.13 -19.62 16.93
N LEU A 85 -7.30 -20.43 15.87
CA LEU A 85 -6.40 -20.45 14.71
C LEU A 85 -6.73 -19.36 13.69
N CYS A 86 -7.97 -18.84 13.69
CA CYS A 86 -8.38 -17.78 12.77
C CYS A 86 -7.54 -16.50 12.87
N THR A 87 -6.99 -16.21 14.05
CA THR A 87 -6.18 -15.02 14.31
C THR A 87 -4.68 -15.29 14.26
N LYS A 88 -4.26 -16.53 14.00
CA LYS A 88 -2.84 -16.88 13.90
C LYS A 88 -2.36 -16.85 12.45
N VAL A 89 -1.12 -16.42 12.27
CA VAL A 89 -0.44 -16.53 10.96
C VAL A 89 -0.32 -17.99 10.55
N GLN A 90 -0.82 -18.32 9.36
CA GLN A 90 -0.78 -19.66 8.78
C GLN A 90 -0.76 -19.61 7.24
N ASP A 91 -0.48 -20.73 6.59
CA ASP A 91 -0.52 -20.82 5.12
C ASP A 91 -1.96 -20.58 4.62
N CYS A 92 -2.13 -19.76 3.57
CA CYS A 92 -3.43 -19.57 2.94
C CYS A 92 -3.88 -20.79 2.12
N ARG A 93 -2.96 -21.68 1.75
CA ARG A 93 -3.27 -22.82 0.89
C ARG A 93 -3.87 -23.97 1.67
N VAL A 94 -4.87 -24.60 1.07
CA VAL A 94 -5.40 -25.90 1.48
C VAL A 94 -5.38 -26.80 0.25
N ASN A 95 -4.68 -27.93 0.32
CA ASN A 95 -4.50 -28.86 -0.80
C ASN A 95 -3.97 -28.16 -2.08
N ALA A 96 -2.96 -27.30 -1.93
CA ALA A 96 -2.36 -26.49 -3.01
C ALA A 96 -3.29 -25.47 -3.70
N ALA A 97 -4.54 -25.31 -3.24
CA ALA A 97 -5.47 -24.29 -3.71
C ALA A 97 -5.55 -23.13 -2.71
N TYR A 98 -5.99 -21.96 -3.19
CA TYR A 98 -6.29 -20.78 -2.37
C TYR A 98 -7.81 -20.66 -2.19
N PRO A 99 -8.40 -21.32 -1.18
CA PRO A 99 -9.84 -21.27 -0.96
C PRO A 99 -10.29 -19.89 -0.46
N TYR A 100 -11.55 -19.58 -0.74
CA TYR A 100 -12.25 -18.45 -0.14
C TYR A 100 -13.58 -18.93 0.47
N PRO A 101 -13.87 -18.64 1.75
CA PRO A 101 -12.99 -18.03 2.77
C PRO A 101 -11.69 -18.83 3.03
N PRO A 102 -10.56 -18.14 3.34
CA PRO A 102 -9.31 -18.81 3.70
C PRO A 102 -9.40 -19.52 5.06
N PRO A 103 -8.45 -20.43 5.37
CA PRO A 103 -8.44 -21.14 6.67
C PRO A 103 -8.23 -20.20 7.86
N GLY A 104 -7.83 -18.94 7.65
CA GLY A 104 -7.52 -17.97 8.69
C GLY A 104 -7.64 -16.56 8.16
N THR A 105 -8.04 -15.64 9.05
CA THR A 105 -8.16 -14.22 8.73
C THR A 105 -6.80 -13.66 8.31
N VAL A 106 -5.75 -14.01 9.06
CA VAL A 106 -4.36 -13.60 8.82
C VAL A 106 -3.59 -14.78 8.26
N CYS A 107 -3.77 -15.08 6.98
CA CYS A 107 -2.99 -16.13 6.30
C CYS A 107 -2.01 -15.53 5.29
N ILE A 108 -0.87 -16.18 5.08
CA ILE A 108 0.13 -15.79 4.08
C ILE A 108 0.85 -17.03 3.57
N THR A 109 1.04 -17.11 2.26
CA THR A 109 1.79 -18.15 1.59
C THR A 109 3.02 -17.53 0.96
N ILE A 110 4.19 -18.09 1.28
CA ILE A 110 5.46 -17.75 0.62
C ILE A 110 5.76 -18.91 -0.32
N LEU A 111 5.99 -18.59 -1.59
CA LEU A 111 6.29 -19.55 -2.64
C LEU A 111 7.80 -19.49 -2.89
N ASP A 112 8.50 -20.48 -2.33
CA ASP A 112 9.92 -20.70 -2.59
C ASP A 112 10.06 -21.39 -3.95
N ASP A 113 10.20 -20.61 -5.03
CA ASP A 113 10.67 -21.16 -6.31
C ASP A 113 12.19 -21.00 -6.37
N SER A 114 12.92 -22.12 -6.43
CA SER A 114 14.37 -22.13 -6.58
C SER A 114 14.87 -21.40 -7.85
N ASN A 115 13.99 -21.09 -8.80
CA ASN A 115 14.30 -20.31 -10.00
C ASN A 115 14.04 -18.81 -9.84
N THR A 116 13.42 -18.36 -8.73
CA THR A 116 13.14 -16.94 -8.49
C THR A 116 14.16 -16.26 -7.60
N ASP A 117 15.13 -16.98 -7.03
CA ASP A 117 16.27 -16.43 -6.28
C ASP A 117 16.92 -15.27 -7.06
N PRO A 118 16.99 -14.04 -6.51
CA PRO A 118 16.74 -13.64 -5.12
C PRO A 118 15.39 -12.93 -4.86
N CYS A 119 14.26 -13.48 -5.30
CA CYS A 119 12.94 -12.89 -5.14
C CYS A 119 11.88 -13.94 -4.76
N ASP A 120 11.32 -13.78 -3.57
CA ASP A 120 10.17 -14.55 -3.12
C ASP A 120 8.88 -14.08 -3.81
N GLU A 121 7.96 -15.02 -4.02
CA GLU A 121 6.57 -14.70 -4.33
C GLU A 121 5.70 -14.91 -3.09
N VAL A 122 4.80 -13.97 -2.83
CA VAL A 122 3.95 -14.01 -1.63
C VAL A 122 2.50 -13.79 -2.00
N GLN A 123 1.61 -14.58 -1.42
CA GLN A 123 0.17 -14.42 -1.58
C GLN A 123 -0.54 -14.35 -0.22
N PHE A 124 -1.45 -13.39 -0.05
CA PHE A 124 -2.27 -13.23 1.14
C PHE A 124 -3.59 -12.52 0.82
N TYR A 125 -4.53 -12.51 1.77
CA TYR A 125 -5.80 -11.80 1.62
C TYR A 125 -5.77 -10.46 2.33
N ALA A 126 -6.24 -9.40 1.67
CA ALA A 126 -6.33 -8.06 2.26
C ALA A 126 -7.50 -7.27 1.66
N ASN A 127 -8.18 -6.49 2.49
CA ASN A 127 -9.08 -5.45 2.00
C ASN A 127 -8.28 -4.18 1.70
N LEU A 128 -8.18 -3.85 0.41
CA LEU A 128 -7.41 -2.71 -0.08
C LEU A 128 -8.17 -1.38 0.05
N TYR A 129 -9.51 -1.42 -0.01
CA TYR A 129 -10.38 -0.24 0.06
C TYR A 129 -11.85 -0.67 0.23
N GLY A 130 -12.68 0.29 0.66
CA GLY A 130 -14.11 0.09 0.76
C GLY A 130 -14.48 -0.47 2.13
N SER A 131 -14.86 0.43 3.01
CA SER A 131 -15.56 0.11 4.24
C SER A 131 -16.68 1.13 4.45
N GLY A 132 -17.64 0.79 5.30
CA GLY A 132 -18.61 1.77 5.75
C GLY A 132 -19.31 1.34 7.02
N PHE A 133 -19.92 2.31 7.67
CA PHE A 133 -20.64 2.13 8.92
C PHE A 133 -22.09 2.52 8.70
N VAL A 134 -22.99 1.58 8.94
CA VAL A 134 -24.43 1.80 8.84
C VAL A 134 -24.91 2.53 10.08
N GLN A 135 -25.61 3.63 9.89
CA GLN A 135 -26.16 4.46 10.96
C GLN A 135 -27.67 4.29 11.02
N THR A 136 -28.39 5.35 11.34
CA THR A 136 -29.84 5.33 11.39
C THR A 136 -30.46 5.47 10.00
N PRO A 137 -31.71 5.04 9.81
CA PRO A 137 -32.51 5.40 8.66
C PRO A 137 -32.54 6.93 8.45
N SER A 138 -32.69 7.36 7.20
CA SER A 138 -32.88 8.77 6.88
C SER A 138 -34.24 9.24 7.39
N VAL A 139 -34.26 10.38 8.08
CA VAL A 139 -35.50 11.00 8.58
C VAL A 139 -36.44 11.35 7.43
N ALA A 140 -35.89 11.72 6.28
CA ALA A 140 -36.66 12.11 5.09
C ALA A 140 -37.21 10.90 4.32
N ASN A 141 -36.54 9.73 4.40
CA ASN A 141 -36.97 8.51 3.73
C ASN A 141 -36.53 7.27 4.52
N PRO A 142 -37.46 6.58 5.21
CA PRO A 142 -37.14 5.38 5.97
C PRO A 142 -36.64 4.19 5.14
N ALA A 143 -36.84 4.18 3.81
CA ALA A 143 -36.31 3.15 2.91
C ALA A 143 -34.82 3.34 2.57
N VAL A 144 -34.17 4.34 3.19
CA VAL A 144 -32.78 4.70 2.96
C VAL A 144 -32.05 4.76 4.29
N MET A 145 -30.84 4.19 4.35
CA MET A 145 -29.95 4.23 5.50
C MET A 145 -28.88 5.31 5.31
N ASN A 146 -28.62 6.08 6.37
CA ASN A 146 -27.44 6.94 6.42
C ASN A 146 -26.21 6.07 6.70
N ILE A 147 -25.11 6.35 6.00
CA ILE A 147 -23.86 5.63 6.18
C ILE A 147 -22.67 6.58 6.23
N LYS A 148 -21.64 6.17 6.97
CA LYS A 148 -20.28 6.69 6.76
C LYS A 148 -19.59 5.80 5.73
N SER A 149 -19.49 6.25 4.49
CA SER A 149 -18.79 5.58 3.40
C SER A 149 -17.31 5.94 3.40
N CYS A 150 -16.44 4.93 3.45
CA CYS A 150 -15.00 4.99 3.28
C CYS A 150 -14.62 4.27 1.98
N ARG A 151 -14.78 4.94 0.85
CA ARG A 151 -14.52 4.43 -0.50
C ARG A 151 -15.42 3.27 -0.94
N LEU A 152 -16.69 3.23 -0.48
CA LEU A 152 -17.68 2.31 -1.07
C LEU A 152 -18.02 2.70 -2.51
N THR A 153 -18.54 1.76 -3.28
CA THR A 153 -18.89 1.95 -4.68
C THR A 153 -20.10 1.08 -5.05
N GLY A 154 -21.12 1.71 -5.62
CA GLY A 154 -22.24 1.04 -6.27
C GLY A 154 -21.94 0.59 -7.71
N THR A 155 -20.72 0.85 -8.20
CA THR A 155 -20.31 0.48 -9.58
C THR A 155 -20.36 -1.03 -9.78
N LYS A 156 -21.03 -1.47 -10.85
CA LYS A 156 -21.10 -2.89 -11.24
C LYS A 156 -19.69 -3.48 -11.39
N GLY A 157 -19.49 -4.68 -10.85
CA GLY A 157 -18.18 -5.35 -10.81
C GLY A 157 -17.25 -4.90 -9.68
N GLN A 158 -17.60 -3.85 -8.93
CA GLN A 158 -16.86 -3.39 -7.73
C GLN A 158 -17.74 -3.35 -6.47
N ASN A 159 -19.03 -3.67 -6.61
CA ASN A 159 -20.07 -3.59 -5.57
C ASN A 159 -20.31 -4.96 -4.92
N CYS A 160 -19.28 -5.53 -4.27
CA CYS A 160 -19.42 -6.75 -3.48
C CYS A 160 -18.88 -6.54 -2.07
N TYR A 161 -19.74 -6.75 -1.08
CA TYR A 161 -19.46 -6.39 0.30
C TYR A 161 -19.82 -7.54 1.24
N HIS A 162 -19.00 -7.74 2.25
CA HIS A 162 -19.43 -8.41 3.45
C HIS A 162 -20.12 -7.44 4.38
N ILE A 163 -21.13 -7.92 5.10
CA ILE A 163 -21.76 -7.20 6.20
C ILE A 163 -21.36 -7.92 7.49
N LYS A 164 -20.92 -7.14 8.47
CA LYS A 164 -20.66 -7.59 9.84
C LYS A 164 -21.67 -7.00 10.80
N ARG A 165 -22.21 -7.87 11.64
CA ARG A 165 -23.01 -7.50 12.82
C ARG A 165 -22.20 -7.89 14.07
N GLY A 166 -21.80 -6.87 14.83
CA GLY A 166 -20.82 -7.06 15.91
C GLY A 166 -19.49 -7.62 15.37
N ALA A 167 -19.04 -8.75 15.93
CA ALA A 167 -17.78 -9.40 15.53
C ALA A 167 -17.93 -10.45 14.42
N GLN A 168 -19.15 -10.70 13.92
CA GLN A 168 -19.44 -11.83 13.03
C GLN A 168 -19.83 -11.38 11.63
N PHE A 169 -19.33 -12.09 10.62
CA PHE A 169 -19.80 -11.98 9.25
C PHE A 169 -21.15 -12.68 9.12
N LEU A 170 -22.07 -12.08 8.37
CA LEU A 170 -23.28 -12.79 7.95
C LEU A 170 -22.90 -13.99 7.09
N SER A 171 -23.60 -15.11 7.31
CA SER A 171 -23.28 -16.39 6.68
C SER A 171 -24.52 -17.07 6.11
N ASP A 172 -24.30 -17.88 5.07
CA ASP A 172 -25.33 -18.64 4.41
C ASP A 172 -26.06 -19.55 5.41
N LYS A 173 -27.39 -19.53 5.34
CA LYS A 173 -28.28 -20.34 6.17
C LYS A 173 -28.90 -21.50 5.39
N GLN A 174 -28.71 -21.56 4.08
CA GLN A 174 -29.19 -22.66 3.24
C GLN A 174 -28.31 -23.91 3.40
N SER A 175 -26.99 -23.75 3.34
CA SER A 175 -26.01 -24.84 3.46
C SER A 175 -25.23 -24.77 4.77
N SER A 176 -25.91 -24.97 5.90
CA SER A 176 -25.31 -24.79 7.24
C SER A 176 -24.14 -25.73 7.57
N ALA A 177 -23.92 -26.79 6.79
CA ALA A 177 -22.80 -27.71 6.94
C ALA A 177 -21.45 -27.11 6.51
N VAL A 178 -21.47 -26.07 5.66
CA VAL A 178 -20.27 -25.42 5.13
C VAL A 178 -20.34 -23.93 5.46
N TYR A 179 -19.35 -23.43 6.21
CA TYR A 179 -19.29 -22.01 6.51
C TYR A 179 -19.02 -21.21 5.23
N THR A 180 -20.02 -20.44 4.79
CA THR A 180 -19.94 -19.57 3.62
C THR A 180 -20.31 -18.14 4.05
N PRO A 181 -19.38 -17.18 4.05
CA PRO A 181 -19.69 -15.78 4.30
C PRO A 181 -20.52 -15.23 3.14
N LEU A 182 -21.56 -14.47 3.48
CA LEU A 182 -22.43 -13.85 2.48
C LEU A 182 -21.78 -12.59 1.91
N ILE A 183 -21.96 -12.42 0.62
CA ILE A 183 -21.51 -11.31 -0.19
C ILE A 183 -22.77 -10.59 -0.66
N PHE A 184 -22.78 -9.28 -0.50
CA PHE A 184 -23.91 -8.43 -0.80
C PHE A 184 -23.54 -7.38 -1.84
N SER A 185 -24.51 -7.00 -2.65
CA SER A 185 -24.48 -5.78 -3.44
C SER A 185 -25.37 -4.73 -2.79
N LEU A 186 -24.84 -3.51 -2.70
CA LEU A 186 -25.57 -2.36 -2.21
C LEU A 186 -26.33 -1.70 -3.36
N SER A 187 -27.51 -1.15 -3.09
CA SER A 187 -28.30 -0.39 -4.07
C SER A 187 -28.44 1.06 -3.63
N ASP A 188 -28.58 1.95 -4.62
CA ASP A 188 -28.85 3.38 -4.40
C ASP A 188 -27.84 4.09 -3.48
N LEU A 189 -26.56 3.74 -3.62
CA LEU A 189 -25.48 4.47 -2.97
C LEU A 189 -25.44 5.90 -3.55
N SER A 190 -25.63 6.90 -2.69
CA SER A 190 -25.77 8.30 -3.12
C SER A 190 -24.53 8.83 -3.85
N ASP A 191 -23.34 8.44 -3.38
CA ASP A 191 -22.06 8.85 -3.95
C ASP A 191 -21.01 7.75 -3.84
N ASN A 192 -20.19 7.63 -4.88
CA ASN A 192 -19.13 6.64 -4.96
C ASN A 192 -17.80 7.20 -4.45
N ARG A 193 -16.99 6.33 -3.84
CA ARG A 193 -15.58 6.55 -3.50
C ARG A 193 -15.31 7.73 -2.55
N LEU A 194 -16.29 8.08 -1.71
CA LEU A 194 -16.15 9.14 -0.71
C LEU A 194 -15.01 8.86 0.28
N ASP A 195 -14.35 9.93 0.71
CA ASP A 195 -13.41 9.87 1.82
C ASP A 195 -14.15 9.98 3.16
N CYS A 196 -13.59 9.35 4.18
CA CYS A 196 -14.13 9.33 5.54
C CYS A 196 -13.10 9.79 6.59
N THR A 197 -11.99 10.39 6.15
CA THR A 197 -10.91 10.89 7.03
C THR A 197 -11.20 12.25 7.67
N ASP A 198 -12.42 12.79 7.53
CA ASP A 198 -12.82 14.11 8.02
C ASP A 198 -12.84 14.26 9.57
N GLY A 199 -12.49 13.21 10.32
CA GLY A 199 -12.43 13.21 11.78
C GLY A 199 -13.81 13.20 12.46
N THR A 200 -14.90 13.08 11.68
CA THR A 200 -16.26 13.05 12.18
C THR A 200 -16.91 11.68 11.98
N VAL A 201 -17.81 11.33 12.90
CA VAL A 201 -18.67 10.15 12.77
C VAL A 201 -19.93 10.43 11.97
N ALA A 202 -20.12 11.64 11.43
CA ALA A 202 -21.33 12.00 10.69
C ALA A 202 -21.40 11.25 9.36
N ALA A 203 -22.59 10.77 8.99
CA ALA A 203 -22.83 10.18 7.69
C ALA A 203 -22.44 11.14 6.55
N ASN A 204 -21.85 10.58 5.50
CA ASN A 204 -21.45 11.30 4.29
C ASN A 204 -22.14 10.75 3.03
N ALA A 205 -22.90 9.66 3.14
CA ALA A 205 -23.65 9.07 2.05
C ALA A 205 -24.93 8.40 2.57
N THR A 206 -25.79 8.02 1.63
CA THR A 206 -26.95 7.18 1.88
C THR A 206 -26.95 5.94 0.98
N VAL A 207 -27.66 4.90 1.40
CA VAL A 207 -27.82 3.64 0.65
C VAL A 207 -29.23 3.08 0.89
N SER A 208 -29.75 2.26 0.00
CA SER A 208 -31.01 1.53 0.24
C SER A 208 -30.93 0.71 1.53
N THR A 209 -32.06 0.58 2.26
CA THR A 209 -32.11 -0.32 3.43
C THR A 209 -31.90 -1.77 3.04
N SER A 210 -32.26 -2.16 1.81
CA SER A 210 -32.12 -3.54 1.34
C SER A 210 -30.82 -3.73 0.53
N ALA A 211 -30.03 -4.72 0.93
CA ALA A 211 -28.89 -5.23 0.19
C ALA A 211 -29.20 -6.61 -0.41
N ALA A 212 -28.80 -6.85 -1.66
CA ALA A 212 -29.05 -8.13 -2.34
C ALA A 212 -27.87 -9.08 -2.11
N ALA A 213 -28.12 -10.28 -1.62
CA ALA A 213 -27.14 -11.35 -1.51
C ALA A 213 -26.76 -11.85 -2.91
N LEU A 214 -25.46 -11.89 -3.20
CA LEU A 214 -24.88 -12.39 -4.45
C LEU A 214 -24.57 -13.89 -4.38
N ASN A 215 -24.42 -14.43 -3.17
CA ASN A 215 -24.25 -15.85 -2.91
C ASN A 215 -25.09 -16.29 -1.71
N GLY A 216 -25.55 -17.54 -1.70
CA GLY A 216 -26.28 -18.14 -0.58
C GLY A 216 -27.63 -17.48 -0.29
N MET A 217 -28.23 -17.83 0.86
CA MET A 217 -29.48 -17.24 1.34
C MET A 217 -29.48 -17.00 2.85
N LEU A 218 -30.24 -15.99 3.26
CA LEU A 218 -30.53 -15.66 4.65
C LEU A 218 -31.83 -16.35 5.09
N LYS A 219 -32.15 -16.27 6.38
CA LYS A 219 -33.46 -16.63 6.92
C LYS A 219 -34.13 -15.43 7.55
N ASP A 220 -35.42 -15.26 7.30
CA ASP A 220 -36.26 -14.33 8.05
C ASP A 220 -36.62 -14.88 9.45
N ASN A 221 -37.33 -14.08 10.23
CA ASN A 221 -37.83 -14.47 11.56
C ASN A 221 -38.86 -15.61 11.51
N ALA A 222 -39.49 -15.85 10.36
CA ALA A 222 -40.40 -16.96 10.13
C ALA A 222 -39.68 -18.23 9.62
N GLY A 223 -38.37 -18.17 9.40
CA GLY A 223 -37.53 -19.26 8.91
C GLY A 223 -37.51 -19.43 7.38
N ASN A 224 -38.13 -18.54 6.62
CA ASN A 224 -38.12 -18.56 5.16
C ASN A 224 -36.79 -18.07 4.61
N PHE A 225 -36.36 -18.64 3.49
CA PHE A 225 -35.14 -18.22 2.82
C PHE A 225 -35.33 -16.92 2.04
N LEU A 226 -34.39 -16.00 2.18
CA LEU A 226 -34.38 -14.71 1.50
C LEU A 226 -33.04 -14.47 0.79
N SER A 227 -33.10 -13.82 -0.38
CA SER A 227 -31.93 -13.32 -1.12
C SER A 227 -31.67 -11.83 -0.87
N THR A 228 -32.48 -11.17 -0.04
CA THR A 228 -32.33 -9.77 0.35
C THR A 228 -32.14 -9.65 1.85
N TYR A 229 -31.40 -8.63 2.25
CA TYR A 229 -31.06 -8.35 3.63
C TYR A 229 -31.37 -6.90 3.96
N GLU A 230 -32.13 -6.68 5.03
CA GLU A 230 -32.37 -5.34 5.55
C GLU A 230 -31.22 -4.93 6.47
N LEU A 231 -30.54 -3.85 6.11
CA LEU A 231 -29.45 -3.25 6.87
C LEU A 231 -29.97 -2.68 8.20
N GLU A 232 -29.21 -2.91 9.26
CA GLU A 232 -29.50 -2.38 10.59
C GLU A 232 -28.42 -1.39 11.03
N GLY A 233 -28.80 -0.44 11.88
CA GLY A 233 -27.85 0.52 12.45
C GLY A 233 -26.79 -0.17 13.32
N GLY A 234 -25.54 0.27 13.19
CA GLY A 234 -24.39 -0.31 13.90
C GLY A 234 -23.65 -1.41 13.14
N GLU A 235 -24.11 -1.75 11.94
CA GLU A 235 -23.44 -2.73 11.09
C GLU A 235 -22.25 -2.14 10.33
N ILE A 236 -21.29 -2.99 10.02
CA ILE A 236 -20.09 -2.62 9.27
C ILE A 236 -20.14 -3.29 7.91
N ILE A 237 -20.10 -2.46 6.86
CA ILE A 237 -19.95 -2.87 5.48
C ILE A 237 -18.45 -2.92 5.18
N LEU A 238 -17.99 -4.03 4.62
CA LEU A 238 -16.59 -4.23 4.29
C LEU A 238 -16.49 -4.79 2.88
N ARG A 239 -15.67 -4.18 2.02
CA ARG A 239 -15.37 -4.75 0.70
C ARG A 239 -14.83 -6.17 0.86
N VAL A 240 -15.27 -7.05 -0.03
CA VAL A 240 -14.68 -8.40 -0.14
C VAL A 240 -13.16 -8.26 -0.33
N PRO A 241 -12.33 -8.95 0.46
CA PRO A 241 -10.89 -8.85 0.35
C PRO A 241 -10.39 -9.31 -1.02
N HIS A 242 -9.27 -8.75 -1.43
CA HIS A 242 -8.53 -9.22 -2.59
C HIS A 242 -7.52 -10.29 -2.14
N ARG A 243 -7.27 -11.27 -3.01
CA ARG A 243 -6.02 -12.02 -2.95
C ARG A 243 -4.92 -11.16 -3.56
N VAL A 244 -4.03 -10.69 -2.70
CA VAL A 244 -2.84 -9.92 -3.03
C VAL A 244 -1.70 -10.87 -3.34
N ARG A 245 -1.02 -10.64 -4.46
CA ARG A 245 0.20 -11.33 -4.88
C ARG A 245 1.33 -10.31 -5.04
N LEU A 246 2.42 -10.52 -4.32
CA LEU A 246 3.66 -9.78 -4.47
C LEU A 246 4.68 -10.65 -5.18
N PHE A 247 5.27 -10.15 -6.27
CA PHE A 247 6.22 -10.92 -7.08
C PHE A 247 7.20 -10.02 -7.81
N CYS A 248 8.39 -10.52 -8.15
CA CYS A 248 9.35 -9.79 -8.96
C CYS A 248 9.16 -10.06 -10.45
N ARG A 249 9.30 -9.02 -11.28
CA ARG A 249 9.36 -9.16 -12.75
C ARG A 249 10.27 -8.09 -13.36
N ASN A 250 10.85 -8.36 -14.52
CA ASN A 250 11.57 -7.34 -15.28
C ASN A 250 10.58 -6.35 -15.93
N ASN A 251 10.87 -5.07 -15.83
CA ASN A 251 10.08 -3.97 -16.38
C ASN A 251 10.69 -3.45 -17.69
N SER A 252 10.05 -3.75 -18.81
CA SER A 252 10.52 -3.32 -20.13
C SER A 252 10.50 -1.81 -20.34
N ALA A 253 9.64 -1.08 -19.62
CA ALA A 253 9.59 0.38 -19.67
C ALA A 253 10.77 1.05 -18.94
N ASP A 254 11.57 0.28 -18.21
CA ASP A 254 12.63 0.78 -17.35
C ASP A 254 13.93 -0.03 -17.53
N GLN A 255 14.41 -0.09 -18.78
CA GLN A 255 15.65 -0.79 -19.15
C GLN A 255 15.70 -2.26 -18.70
N ASN A 256 14.54 -2.94 -18.64
CA ASN A 256 14.41 -4.29 -18.10
C ASN A 256 14.93 -4.46 -16.67
N ARG A 257 14.98 -3.39 -15.87
CA ARG A 257 15.25 -3.49 -14.44
C ARG A 257 14.19 -4.36 -13.78
N ARG A 258 14.58 -5.09 -12.74
CA ARG A 258 13.66 -5.90 -11.95
C ARG A 258 12.90 -5.02 -10.96
N TRP A 259 11.61 -5.26 -10.86
CA TRP A 259 10.68 -4.54 -9.99
C TRP A 259 9.87 -5.52 -9.17
N LEU A 260 9.53 -5.12 -7.95
CA LEU A 260 8.49 -5.74 -7.16
C LEU A 260 7.14 -5.25 -7.69
N TYR A 261 6.25 -6.17 -8.00
CA TYR A 261 4.90 -5.92 -8.49
C TYR A 261 3.85 -6.36 -7.47
N LEU A 262 2.73 -5.67 -7.51
CA LEU A 262 1.49 -6.03 -6.82
C LEU A 262 0.46 -6.47 -7.86
N GLU A 263 -0.13 -7.64 -7.68
CA GLU A 263 -1.34 -8.07 -8.38
C GLU A 263 -2.44 -8.31 -7.35
N ALA A 264 -3.66 -7.83 -7.62
CA ALA A 264 -4.80 -7.98 -6.73
C ALA A 264 -5.97 -8.60 -7.50
N THR A 265 -6.50 -9.70 -6.96
CA THR A 265 -7.66 -10.39 -7.53
C THR A 265 -8.82 -10.34 -6.55
N ASP A 266 -10.00 -9.93 -6.99
CA ASP A 266 -11.21 -9.95 -6.17
C ASP A 266 -11.68 -11.38 -5.89
N MET A 267 -12.14 -11.65 -4.67
CA MET A 267 -12.59 -12.99 -4.25
C MET A 267 -14.09 -13.24 -4.44
N ALA A 268 -14.87 -12.22 -4.80
CA ALA A 268 -16.26 -12.41 -5.20
C ALA A 268 -16.35 -12.72 -6.69
N SER A 269 -16.98 -13.84 -7.06
CA SER A 269 -17.21 -14.25 -8.45
C SER A 269 -17.92 -13.19 -9.29
N ASP A 270 -18.86 -12.47 -8.67
CA ASP A 270 -19.67 -11.43 -9.30
C ASP A 270 -18.96 -10.07 -9.37
N CYS A 271 -17.78 -9.96 -8.75
CA CYS A 271 -16.89 -8.82 -8.90
C CYS A 271 -15.70 -9.19 -9.77
N THR A 272 -15.80 -8.89 -11.06
CA THR A 272 -14.78 -9.20 -12.06
C THR A 272 -13.69 -8.12 -12.19
N ALA A 273 -13.60 -7.21 -11.22
CA ALA A 273 -12.55 -6.20 -11.21
C ALA A 273 -11.19 -6.85 -10.91
N HIS A 274 -10.48 -7.24 -11.96
CA HIS A 274 -9.05 -7.54 -11.88
C HIS A 274 -8.28 -6.22 -11.96
N GLU A 275 -7.47 -5.98 -10.94
CA GLU A 275 -6.56 -4.84 -10.97
C GLU A 275 -5.33 -5.23 -11.79
N PRO A 276 -4.90 -4.40 -12.77
CA PRO A 276 -3.67 -4.66 -13.50
C PRO A 276 -2.50 -4.72 -12.51
N PHE A 277 -1.50 -5.55 -12.79
CA PHE A 277 -0.30 -5.59 -11.95
C PHE A 277 0.36 -4.20 -11.90
N GLN A 278 0.70 -3.74 -10.70
CA GLN A 278 1.26 -2.41 -10.46
C GLN A 278 2.72 -2.52 -10.03
N PRO A 279 3.64 -1.77 -10.66
CA PRO A 279 5.03 -1.73 -10.21
C PRO A 279 5.11 -0.93 -8.90
N LEU A 280 5.69 -1.52 -7.85
CA LEU A 280 5.86 -0.88 -6.55
C LEU A 280 7.21 -0.17 -6.43
N VAL A 281 8.30 -0.91 -6.65
CA VAL A 281 9.67 -0.43 -6.42
C VAL A 281 10.69 -1.28 -7.21
N PRO A 282 11.75 -0.67 -7.79
CA PRO A 282 12.83 -1.43 -8.42
C PRO A 282 13.68 -2.14 -7.37
N VAL A 283 13.84 -3.46 -7.54
CA VAL A 283 14.53 -4.33 -6.57
C VAL A 283 15.59 -5.18 -7.26
N LYS A 284 16.66 -5.46 -6.52
CA LYS A 284 17.60 -6.53 -6.82
C LYS A 284 17.16 -7.83 -6.15
N SER A 285 16.73 -7.76 -4.88
CA SER A 285 16.16 -8.89 -4.14
C SER A 285 14.93 -8.49 -3.33
N PHE A 286 14.06 -9.47 -3.08
CA PHE A 286 12.91 -9.37 -2.19
C PHE A 286 12.76 -10.69 -1.46
N ASP A 287 13.01 -10.68 -0.16
CA ASP A 287 12.96 -11.86 0.71
C ASP A 287 11.94 -11.61 1.81
N ILE A 288 11.14 -12.62 2.13
CA ILE A 288 10.15 -12.56 3.20
C ILE A 288 10.22 -13.81 4.07
N ALA A 289 10.07 -13.63 5.38
CA ALA A 289 10.02 -14.75 6.30
C ALA A 289 8.90 -14.54 7.31
N ILE A 290 8.15 -15.60 7.60
CA ILE A 290 7.19 -15.61 8.70
C ILE A 290 7.97 -15.60 10.02
N GLN A 291 7.66 -14.65 10.90
CA GLN A 291 8.23 -14.55 12.22
C GLN A 291 7.13 -14.26 13.24
N ASN A 292 6.87 -15.20 14.15
CA ASN A 292 5.80 -15.10 15.16
C ASN A 292 4.41 -14.81 14.52
N GLN A 293 3.74 -13.74 14.95
CA GLN A 293 2.47 -13.25 14.41
C GLN A 293 2.68 -12.16 13.34
N GLY A 294 3.73 -12.28 12.53
CA GLY A 294 4.08 -11.27 11.54
C GLY A 294 5.00 -11.80 10.46
N VAL A 295 5.51 -10.87 9.67
CA VAL A 295 6.50 -11.14 8.63
C VAL A 295 7.66 -10.17 8.71
N VAL A 296 8.87 -10.66 8.44
CA VAL A 296 10.04 -9.83 8.19
C VAL A 296 10.24 -9.78 6.70
N VAL A 297 10.22 -8.57 6.15
CA VAL A 297 10.56 -8.32 4.75
C VAL A 297 11.95 -7.73 4.67
N THR A 298 12.78 -8.32 3.83
CA THR A 298 14.11 -7.83 3.47
C THR A 298 14.11 -7.50 1.99
N MET A 299 14.50 -6.28 1.63
CA MET A 299 14.48 -5.83 0.24
C MET A 299 15.78 -5.10 -0.09
N GLU A 300 16.45 -5.53 -1.15
CA GLU A 300 17.57 -4.80 -1.75
C GLU A 300 17.05 -3.96 -2.91
N VAL A 301 16.93 -2.65 -2.70
CA VAL A 301 16.39 -1.70 -3.70
C VAL A 301 17.50 -1.24 -4.63
N ARG A 302 17.20 -1.12 -5.94
CA ARG A 302 18.16 -0.68 -6.96
C ARG A 302 17.80 0.70 -7.51
N GLY A 303 18.71 1.66 -7.33
CA GLY A 303 18.56 3.01 -7.88
C GLY A 303 18.83 3.09 -9.39
N PRO A 304 18.58 4.26 -10.01
CA PRO A 304 18.79 4.50 -11.45
C PRO A 304 20.24 4.27 -11.89
N ASN A 305 21.20 4.59 -11.02
CA ASN A 305 22.63 4.52 -11.31
C ASN A 305 23.27 3.17 -10.88
N GLY A 306 22.45 2.15 -10.61
CA GLY A 306 22.91 0.80 -10.23
C GLY A 306 23.28 0.60 -8.76
N ASN A 307 23.41 1.67 -7.97
CA ASN A 307 23.59 1.59 -6.52
C ASN A 307 22.42 0.87 -5.84
N THR A 308 22.72 0.14 -4.77
CA THR A 308 21.71 -0.58 -4.00
C THR A 308 21.71 -0.19 -2.53
N ILE A 309 20.54 -0.32 -1.90
CA ILE A 309 20.37 -0.22 -0.45
C ILE A 309 19.54 -1.42 0.01
N LYS A 310 20.06 -2.15 0.99
CA LYS A 310 19.35 -3.22 1.67
C LYS A 310 18.58 -2.66 2.86
N THR A 311 17.29 -2.98 2.94
CA THR A 311 16.42 -2.60 4.04
C THR A 311 15.71 -3.83 4.58
N GLN A 312 15.42 -3.82 5.87
CA GLN A 312 14.66 -4.87 6.54
C GLN A 312 13.61 -4.21 7.44
N ARG A 313 12.40 -4.77 7.45
CA ARG A 313 11.31 -4.30 8.30
C ARG A 313 10.44 -5.46 8.76
N HIS A 314 10.01 -5.39 10.02
CA HIS A 314 9.04 -6.32 10.59
C HIS A 314 7.62 -5.71 10.49
N PHE A 315 6.68 -6.49 10.00
CA PHE A 315 5.25 -6.18 9.93
C PHE A 315 4.49 -7.13 10.85
N ALA A 316 4.09 -6.61 12.01
CA ALA A 316 3.33 -7.35 13.02
C ALA A 316 1.83 -7.38 12.68
N ARG A 317 1.12 -8.38 13.22
CA ARG A 317 -0.34 -8.47 13.16
C ARG A 317 -0.99 -8.60 14.53
#